data_AF-A0A433TJE0-F1
#
_entry.id   AF-A0A433TJE0-F1
#
_cell.length_a   1.000
_cell.length_b   1.000
_cell.length_c   1.000
_cell.angle_alpha   90.00
_cell.angle_beta   90.00
_cell.angle_gamma   90.00
#
_symmetry.space_group_name_H-M   'P 1'
#
loop_
_entity.id
_entity.type
_entity.pdbx_description
1 polymer ?
#
loop_
_entity_poly.entity_id
_entity_poly.type
_entity_poly.pdbx_seq_one_letter_code
_entity_poly.pdbx_strand_id
1 'polypeptide(L)'
;MSRKSSKSSVSGRPSNARNNVNKGLTSSEWVAQCTPWLDSEGALYQRQDVSIPPLKDFFLIWVDPYQVVFTNWQIQSPAKMSSHRGAICWETDYQGFKNEPEMRGLIESRTGPAELDFLDVLLQGRINFLDRMPPKLQMLIISYLDIKAVAALAGTSKYYKKLCYSDTVWKALYHRSGLNANMTAGLLETVESDGWRVTYIMAHRIRRFATPLRRS
;
A
#
# COMPACT_ATOMS: atom_id res chain seq x y z
N MET A 1 47.23 -44.25 -21.97
CA MET A 1 45.87 -44.62 -21.54
C MET A 1 45.88 -44.67 -20.00
N SER A 2 45.81 -43.57 -19.24
CA SER A 2 44.81 -42.52 -19.09
C SER A 2 43.46 -43.01 -18.51
N ARG A 3 43.37 -43.01 -17.17
CA ARG A 3 42.38 -42.29 -16.33
C ARG A 3 42.11 -43.05 -15.01
N LYS A 4 42.72 -42.55 -13.92
CA LYS A 4 42.29 -42.82 -12.54
C LYS A 4 41.04 -41.96 -12.28
N SER A 5 39.95 -42.59 -11.84
CA SER A 5 38.69 -41.93 -11.53
C SER A 5 38.78 -41.25 -10.16
N SER A 6 38.66 -39.92 -10.16
CA SER A 6 38.66 -39.05 -8.99
C SER A 6 37.26 -38.99 -8.37
N LYS A 7 37.18 -39.31 -7.06
CA LYS A 7 36.01 -39.01 -6.22
C LYS A 7 35.94 -37.49 -6.01
N SER A 8 34.90 -36.85 -6.54
CA SER A 8 34.56 -35.46 -6.24
C SER A 8 33.58 -35.43 -5.06
N SER A 9 34.06 -34.91 -3.93
CA SER A 9 33.27 -34.50 -2.77
C SER A 9 32.53 -33.21 -3.13
N VAL A 10 31.26 -33.32 -3.50
CA VAL A 10 30.38 -32.15 -3.67
C VAL A 10 29.91 -31.72 -2.28
N SER A 11 30.54 -30.64 -1.80
CA SER A 11 30.14 -29.85 -0.66
C SER A 11 28.63 -29.52 -0.68
N GLY A 12 27.95 -29.90 0.40
CA GLY A 12 26.56 -29.53 0.64
C GLY A 12 26.42 -28.01 0.77
N ARG A 13 25.70 -27.41 -0.17
CA ARG A 13 25.17 -26.05 0.03
C ARG A 13 23.99 -26.14 0.99
N PRO A 14 23.94 -25.32 2.06
CA PRO A 14 22.74 -25.24 2.87
C PRO A 14 21.64 -24.63 2.00
N SER A 15 20.58 -25.41 1.79
CA SER A 15 19.31 -24.95 1.24
C SER A 15 18.81 -23.81 2.12
N ASN A 16 18.93 -22.57 1.64
CA ASN A 16 18.33 -21.42 2.29
C ASN A 16 16.83 -21.65 2.41
N ALA A 17 16.40 -21.92 3.63
CA ALA A 17 15.01 -21.91 4.06
C ALA A 17 14.42 -20.54 3.75
N ARG A 18 13.78 -20.40 2.59
CA ARG A 18 12.69 -19.44 2.42
C ARG A 18 11.55 -19.98 3.25
N ASN A 19 11.54 -19.53 4.50
CA ASN A 19 10.57 -19.89 5.52
C ASN A 19 9.15 -19.80 4.98
N ASN A 20 8.38 -20.84 5.29
CA ASN A 20 6.93 -20.94 5.24
C ASN A 20 6.23 -19.60 5.57
N VAL A 21 5.63 -18.94 4.57
CA VAL A 21 4.70 -17.81 4.79
C VAL A 21 3.23 -18.22 4.58
N ASN A 22 2.96 -19.47 4.18
CA ASN A 22 1.60 -19.91 3.88
C ASN A 22 1.10 -20.96 4.90
N LYS A 23 1.13 -20.64 6.20
CA LYS A 23 0.14 -21.21 7.10
C LYS A 23 -1.09 -20.32 6.95
N GLY A 24 -2.18 -20.85 6.37
CA GLY A 24 -3.44 -20.12 6.35
C GLY A 24 -3.77 -19.71 7.79
N LEU A 25 -4.03 -18.42 8.00
CA LEU A 25 -4.42 -17.93 9.32
C LEU A 25 -5.69 -18.65 9.73
N THR A 26 -5.75 -19.09 10.98
CA THR A 26 -7.02 -19.59 11.54
C THR A 26 -8.01 -18.43 11.62
N SER A 27 -9.31 -18.71 11.54
CA SER A 27 -10.35 -17.66 11.58
C SER A 27 -10.23 -16.75 12.81
N SER A 28 -9.77 -17.29 13.95
CA SER A 28 -9.52 -16.52 15.17
C SER A 28 -8.30 -15.59 15.09
N GLU A 29 -7.20 -16.05 14.49
CA GLU A 29 -5.98 -15.23 14.31
C GLU A 29 -6.22 -14.09 13.32
N TRP A 30 -6.99 -14.36 12.27
CA TRP A 30 -7.38 -13.34 11.29
C TRP A 30 -8.22 -12.23 11.91
N VAL A 31 -9.25 -12.58 12.69
CA VAL A 31 -10.09 -11.58 13.38
C VAL A 31 -9.24 -10.72 14.32
N ALA A 32 -8.33 -11.34 15.07
CA ALA A 32 -7.40 -10.61 15.93
C ALA A 32 -6.49 -9.66 15.14
N GLN A 33 -6.01 -10.08 13.96
CA GLN A 33 -5.24 -9.23 13.07
C GLN A 33 -6.05 -8.06 12.52
N CYS A 34 -7.34 -8.25 12.22
CA CYS A 34 -8.22 -7.23 11.67
C CYS A 34 -8.71 -6.23 12.70
N THR A 35 -8.83 -6.63 13.97
CA THR A 35 -9.43 -5.82 15.05
C THR A 35 -8.90 -4.37 15.10
N PRO A 36 -7.58 -4.09 14.97
CA PRO A 36 -7.06 -2.72 15.00
C PRO A 36 -7.40 -1.88 13.76
N TRP A 37 -7.83 -2.52 12.68
CA TRP A 37 -8.08 -1.91 11.37
C TRP A 37 -9.57 -1.73 11.07
N LEU A 38 -10.44 -2.13 11.99
CA LEU A 38 -11.88 -1.96 11.82
C LEU A 38 -12.25 -0.49 11.97
N ASP A 39 -13.15 -0.05 11.10
CA ASP A 39 -13.81 1.24 11.25
C ASP A 39 -14.85 1.21 12.40
N SER A 40 -15.53 2.35 12.60
CA SER A 40 -16.60 2.47 13.61
C SER A 40 -17.80 1.57 13.35
N GLU A 41 -17.97 1.07 12.12
CA GLU A 41 -19.07 0.23 11.69
C GLU A 41 -18.69 -1.27 11.66
N GLY A 42 -17.42 -1.59 11.95
CA GLY A 42 -16.90 -2.95 11.94
C GLY A 42 -16.46 -3.45 10.56
N ALA A 43 -16.37 -2.58 9.55
CA ALA A 43 -15.80 -2.89 8.26
C ALA A 43 -14.27 -2.85 8.31
N LEU A 44 -13.64 -3.86 7.70
CA LEU A 44 -12.22 -3.84 7.39
C LEU A 44 -11.96 -3.02 6.12
N TYR A 45 -12.87 -3.12 5.15
CA TYR A 45 -12.77 -2.38 3.90
C TYR A 45 -14.16 -2.10 3.34
N GLN A 46 -14.39 -0.83 3.00
CA GLN A 46 -15.61 -0.39 2.36
C GLN A 46 -15.26 0.44 1.13
N ARG A 47 -15.95 0.17 0.02
CA ARG A 47 -15.90 0.99 -1.17
C ARG A 47 -17.28 1.13 -1.79
N GLN A 48 -17.72 2.37 -1.92
CA GLN A 48 -18.91 2.72 -2.68
C GLN A 48 -18.50 3.59 -3.86
N ASP A 49 -18.93 3.23 -5.06
CA ASP A 49 -18.59 3.97 -6.27
C ASP A 49 -19.58 3.68 -7.41
N VAL A 50 -19.39 4.39 -8.52
CA VAL A 50 -20.04 4.12 -9.79
C VAL A 50 -19.16 3.20 -10.62
N SER A 51 -19.78 2.19 -11.24
CA SER A 51 -19.12 1.25 -12.13
C SER A 51 -18.48 1.95 -13.31
N ILE A 52 -17.40 1.38 -13.82
CA ILE A 52 -16.73 1.90 -15.01
C ILE A 52 -17.71 2.04 -16.19
N PRO A 53 -17.55 3.05 -17.05
CA PRO A 53 -18.33 3.15 -18.29
C PRO A 53 -18.17 1.88 -19.14
N PRO A 54 -19.23 1.41 -19.83
CA PRO A 54 -20.50 2.08 -20.09
C PRO A 54 -21.62 1.80 -19.06
N LEU A 55 -21.41 0.89 -18.10
CA LEU A 55 -22.46 0.39 -17.20
C LEU A 55 -23.03 1.49 -16.31
N LYS A 56 -22.16 2.23 -15.62
CA LYS A 56 -22.52 3.28 -14.64
C LYS A 56 -23.44 2.80 -13.50
N ASP A 57 -23.51 1.49 -13.23
CA ASP A 57 -24.24 0.94 -12.08
C ASP A 57 -23.59 1.38 -10.76
N PHE A 58 -24.37 1.61 -9.72
CA PHE A 58 -23.80 1.86 -8.39
C PHE A 58 -23.45 0.54 -7.73
N PHE A 59 -22.33 0.48 -7.02
CA PHE A 59 -21.98 -0.71 -6.25
C PHE A 59 -21.41 -0.35 -4.88
N LEU A 60 -21.50 -1.31 -3.97
CA LEU A 60 -20.91 -1.32 -2.65
C LEU A 60 -20.14 -2.63 -2.47
N ILE A 61 -18.86 -2.52 -2.14
CA ILE A 61 -18.05 -3.61 -1.62
C ILE A 61 -17.88 -3.36 -0.14
N TRP A 62 -18.22 -4.36 0.67
CA TRP A 62 -18.06 -4.34 2.11
C TRP A 62 -17.35 -5.62 2.53
N VAL A 63 -16.25 -5.47 3.24
CA VAL A 63 -15.47 -6.58 3.78
C VAL A 63 -15.43 -6.37 5.28
N ASP A 64 -16.03 -7.28 6.03
CA ASP A 64 -15.87 -7.39 7.47
C ASP A 64 -14.91 -8.56 7.77
N PRO A 65 -14.52 -8.84 9.04
CA PRO A 65 -13.64 -9.96 9.40
C PRO A 65 -14.16 -11.38 9.11
N TYR A 66 -15.42 -11.53 8.71
CA TYR A 66 -16.09 -12.84 8.61
C TYR A 66 -16.54 -13.14 7.18
N GLN A 67 -16.89 -12.13 6.41
CA GLN A 67 -17.56 -12.23 5.14
C GLN A 67 -17.26 -11.04 4.21
N VAL A 68 -17.56 -11.27 2.94
CA VAL A 68 -17.51 -10.27 1.87
C VAL A 68 -18.92 -10.09 1.37
N VAL A 69 -19.37 -8.85 1.37
CA VAL A 69 -20.66 -8.43 0.83
C VAL A 69 -20.41 -7.56 -0.40
N PHE A 70 -21.07 -7.91 -1.50
CA PHE A 70 -21.10 -7.11 -2.72
C PHE A 70 -22.54 -6.80 -3.09
N THR A 71 -22.90 -5.53 -3.06
CA THR A 71 -24.21 -5.04 -3.48
C THR A 71 -24.06 -4.23 -4.75
N ASN A 72 -24.89 -4.52 -5.75
CA ASN A 72 -24.94 -3.80 -7.00
C ASN A 72 -26.37 -3.31 -7.26
N TRP A 73 -26.51 -2.03 -7.59
CA TRP A 73 -27.75 -1.40 -8.02
C TRP A 73 -27.66 -1.09 -9.50
N GLN A 74 -28.38 -1.89 -10.28
CA GLN A 74 -28.43 -1.72 -11.73
C GLN A 74 -29.23 -0.48 -12.10
N ILE A 75 -28.63 0.45 -12.84
CA ILE A 75 -29.33 1.60 -13.39
C ILE A 75 -29.93 1.19 -14.74
N GLN A 76 -31.27 1.09 -14.78
CA GLN A 76 -31.99 0.74 -15.98
C GLN A 76 -32.83 1.91 -16.48
N SER A 77 -33.06 1.95 -17.80
CA SER A 77 -33.98 2.93 -18.38
C SER A 77 -35.41 2.67 -17.88
N PRO A 78 -36.20 3.73 -17.58
CA PRO A 78 -37.61 3.59 -17.22
C PRO A 78 -38.44 2.79 -18.23
N ALA A 79 -38.04 2.78 -19.51
CA ALA A 79 -38.69 1.99 -20.55
C ALA A 79 -38.58 0.46 -20.34
N LYS A 80 -37.64 0.01 -19.50
CA LYS A 80 -37.39 -1.40 -19.17
C LYS A 80 -37.80 -1.76 -17.74
N MET A 81 -38.57 -0.91 -17.06
CA MET A 81 -38.93 -1.05 -15.64
C MET A 81 -39.62 -2.38 -15.29
N SER A 82 -40.35 -2.98 -16.24
CA SER A 82 -40.96 -4.31 -16.06
C SER A 82 -39.94 -5.45 -15.86
N SER A 83 -38.69 -5.24 -16.28
CA SER A 83 -37.57 -6.18 -16.12
C SER A 83 -36.61 -5.79 -14.98
N HIS A 84 -37.01 -4.83 -14.13
CA HIS A 84 -36.17 -4.35 -13.05
C HIS A 84 -35.94 -5.45 -12.03
N ARG A 85 -34.71 -5.99 -12.01
CA ARG A 85 -34.18 -6.70 -10.87
C ARG A 85 -33.55 -5.62 -10.01
N GLY A 86 -34.04 -5.44 -8.79
CA GLY A 86 -33.57 -4.40 -7.86
C GLY A 86 -32.10 -4.58 -7.48
N ALA A 87 -31.76 -4.24 -6.24
CA ALA A 87 -30.39 -4.48 -5.76
C ALA A 87 -30.07 -5.98 -5.80
N ILE A 88 -28.96 -6.34 -6.45
CA ILE A 88 -28.37 -7.68 -6.36
C ILE A 88 -27.38 -7.63 -5.20
N CYS A 89 -27.60 -8.45 -4.18
CA CYS A 89 -26.71 -8.57 -3.04
C CYS A 89 -26.11 -9.98 -2.98
N TRP A 90 -24.79 -10.05 -2.92
CA TRP A 90 -24.01 -11.26 -2.71
C TRP A 90 -23.36 -11.17 -1.34
N GLU A 91 -23.46 -12.23 -0.56
CA GLU A 91 -22.84 -12.36 0.76
C GLU A 91 -22.21 -13.74 0.82
N THR A 92 -20.93 -13.80 1.19
CA THR A 92 -20.17 -15.05 1.23
C THR A 92 -19.06 -14.96 2.25
N ASP A 93 -18.68 -16.09 2.84
CA ASP A 93 -17.49 -16.20 3.65
C ASP A 93 -16.23 -16.08 2.76
N TYR A 94 -15.05 -15.94 3.36
CA TYR A 94 -13.84 -15.76 2.56
C TYR A 94 -13.45 -16.96 1.71
N GLN A 95 -13.74 -18.17 2.17
CA GLN A 95 -13.45 -19.37 1.38
C GLN A 95 -14.45 -19.49 0.22
N GLY A 96 -15.72 -19.14 0.45
CA GLY A 96 -16.73 -19.00 -0.60
C GLY A 96 -16.34 -17.94 -1.62
N PHE A 97 -15.92 -16.74 -1.20
CA PHE A 97 -15.49 -15.68 -2.12
C PHE A 97 -14.40 -16.14 -3.09
N LYS A 98 -13.44 -16.93 -2.61
CA LYS A 98 -12.35 -17.44 -3.45
C LYS A 98 -12.84 -18.44 -4.50
N ASN A 99 -13.89 -19.19 -4.18
CA ASN A 99 -14.44 -20.25 -5.02
C ASN A 99 -15.66 -19.80 -5.84
N GLU A 100 -16.12 -18.56 -5.69
CA GLU A 100 -17.31 -18.02 -6.34
C GLU A 100 -16.93 -17.16 -7.57
N PRO A 101 -16.82 -17.75 -8.78
CA PRO A 101 -16.38 -17.02 -9.96
C PRO A 101 -17.39 -15.96 -10.41
N GLU A 102 -18.68 -16.13 -10.13
CA GLU A 102 -19.71 -15.19 -10.54
C GLU A 102 -19.54 -13.85 -9.82
N MET A 103 -19.47 -13.86 -8.49
CA MET A 103 -19.26 -12.66 -7.69
C MET A 103 -17.94 -11.96 -8.06
N ARG A 104 -16.86 -12.72 -8.24
CA ARG A 104 -15.55 -12.18 -8.64
C ARG A 104 -15.58 -11.52 -10.02
N GLY A 105 -16.20 -12.19 -11.00
CA GLY A 105 -16.35 -11.66 -12.36
C GLY A 105 -17.25 -10.42 -12.41
N LEU A 106 -18.28 -10.36 -11.56
CA LEU A 106 -19.09 -9.16 -11.39
C LEU A 106 -18.23 -8.01 -10.84
N ILE A 107 -17.51 -8.21 -9.74
CA ILE A 107 -16.65 -7.17 -9.17
C ILE A 107 -15.64 -6.69 -10.21
N GLU A 108 -14.87 -7.59 -10.83
CA GLU A 108 -13.86 -7.24 -11.83
C GLU A 108 -14.42 -6.41 -12.98
N SER A 109 -15.59 -6.78 -13.51
CA SER A 109 -16.19 -6.04 -14.62
C SER A 109 -16.77 -4.67 -14.23
N ARG A 110 -17.11 -4.44 -12.96
CA ARG A 110 -17.62 -3.14 -12.48
C ARG A 110 -16.51 -2.22 -11.99
N THR A 111 -15.49 -2.77 -11.33
CA THR A 111 -14.42 -2.00 -10.67
C THR A 111 -13.09 -2.04 -11.40
N GLY A 112 -12.86 -3.07 -12.21
CA GLY A 112 -11.58 -3.40 -12.82
C GLY A 112 -10.77 -4.44 -12.03
N PRO A 113 -9.73 -5.02 -12.65
CA PRO A 113 -8.96 -6.13 -12.09
C PRO A 113 -8.13 -5.74 -10.86
N ALA A 114 -7.64 -4.50 -10.80
CA ALA A 114 -6.83 -4.02 -9.67
C ALA A 114 -7.59 -4.02 -8.33
N GLU A 115 -8.91 -3.91 -8.37
CA GLU A 115 -9.75 -4.02 -7.18
C GLU A 115 -9.80 -5.45 -6.68
N LEU A 116 -10.01 -6.41 -7.59
CA LEU A 116 -10.10 -7.83 -7.25
C LEU A 116 -8.76 -8.35 -6.72
N ASP A 117 -7.64 -7.98 -7.36
CA ASP A 117 -6.29 -8.30 -6.89
C ASP A 117 -6.06 -7.79 -5.47
N PHE A 118 -6.56 -6.59 -5.15
CA PHE A 118 -6.46 -6.04 -3.80
C PHE A 118 -7.28 -6.84 -2.79
N LEU A 119 -8.53 -7.18 -3.12
CA LEU A 119 -9.36 -8.00 -2.24
C LEU A 119 -8.68 -9.35 -1.97
N ASP A 120 -8.08 -9.97 -2.99
CA ASP A 120 -7.36 -11.24 -2.82
C ASP A 120 -6.14 -11.09 -1.90
N VAL A 121 -5.38 -10.01 -2.02
CA VAL A 121 -4.24 -9.72 -1.14
C VAL A 121 -4.71 -9.41 0.28
N LEU A 122 -5.80 -8.67 0.43
CA LEU A 122 -6.41 -8.35 1.72
C LEU A 122 -6.83 -9.64 2.45
N LEU A 123 -7.59 -10.51 1.77
CA LEU A 123 -8.07 -11.78 2.30
C LEU A 123 -6.95 -12.80 2.56
N GLN A 124 -5.76 -12.62 1.99
CA GLN A 124 -4.56 -13.40 2.31
C GLN A 124 -3.86 -12.95 3.60
N GLY A 125 -4.40 -11.98 4.34
CA GLY A 125 -3.77 -11.49 5.57
C GLY A 125 -2.89 -10.26 5.36
N ARG A 126 -2.79 -9.73 4.14
CA ARG A 126 -1.88 -8.63 3.79
C ARG A 126 -2.67 -7.33 3.67
N ILE A 127 -2.91 -6.72 4.81
CA ILE A 127 -3.62 -5.45 4.92
C ILE A 127 -2.67 -4.30 4.54
N ASN A 128 -2.83 -3.73 3.34
CA ASN A 128 -2.08 -2.55 2.89
C ASN A 128 -3.00 -1.46 2.36
N PHE A 129 -3.43 -0.56 3.24
CA PHE A 129 -4.24 0.60 2.85
C PHE A 129 -3.43 1.75 2.28
N LEU A 130 -2.11 1.78 2.50
CA LEU A 130 -1.26 2.90 2.07
C LEU A 130 -1.29 3.08 0.55
N ASP A 131 -1.22 1.97 -0.20
CA ASP A 131 -1.21 1.98 -1.66
C ASP A 131 -2.51 2.55 -2.27
N ARG A 132 -3.64 2.49 -1.55
CA ARG A 132 -4.94 3.00 -1.99
C ARG A 132 -5.17 4.47 -1.67
N MET A 133 -4.41 5.01 -0.72
CA MET A 133 -4.56 6.42 -0.37
C MET A 133 -4.16 7.30 -1.56
N PRO A 134 -4.83 8.45 -1.77
CA PRO A 134 -4.39 9.43 -2.75
C PRO A 134 -2.91 9.80 -2.53
N PRO A 135 -2.12 10.00 -3.61
CA PRO A 135 -0.69 10.30 -3.49
C PRO A 135 -0.37 11.47 -2.56
N LYS A 136 -1.27 12.46 -2.48
CA LYS A 136 -1.15 13.60 -1.56
C LYS A 136 -1.16 13.19 -0.08
N LEU A 137 -2.05 12.27 0.30
CA LEU A 137 -2.13 11.76 1.68
C LEU A 137 -0.93 10.85 1.99
N GLN A 138 -0.51 10.03 1.03
CA GLN A 138 0.71 9.23 1.17
C GLN A 138 1.93 10.14 1.42
N MET A 139 2.12 11.19 0.61
CA MET A 139 3.20 12.17 0.81
C MET A 139 3.11 12.84 2.18
N LEU A 140 1.90 13.18 2.64
CA LEU A 140 1.69 13.74 3.97
C LEU A 140 2.15 12.76 5.07
N ILE A 141 1.72 11.50 5.02
CA ILE A 141 2.16 10.47 5.97
C ILE A 141 3.69 10.31 5.94
N ILE A 142 4.27 10.23 4.74
CA ILE A 142 5.72 10.10 4.54
C ILE A 142 6.47 11.28 5.16
N SER A 143 5.92 12.50 5.10
CA SER A 143 6.56 13.69 5.70
C SER A 143 6.64 13.65 7.24
N TYR A 144 5.78 12.85 7.88
CA TYR A 144 5.83 12.61 9.33
C TYR A 144 6.78 11.47 9.73
N LEU A 145 7.28 10.69 8.77
CA LEU A 145 8.28 9.66 9.05
C LEU A 145 9.66 10.27 9.31
N ASP A 146 10.50 9.52 10.02
CA ASP A 146 11.91 9.87 10.20
C ASP A 146 12.72 9.50 8.94
N ILE A 147 13.86 10.17 8.71
CA ILE A 147 14.67 9.97 7.50
C ILE A 147 15.07 8.49 7.30
N LYS A 148 15.32 7.75 8.40
CA LYS A 148 15.63 6.31 8.34
C LYS A 148 14.44 5.50 7.81
N ALA A 149 13.24 5.82 8.27
CA ALA A 149 12.01 5.18 7.82
C ALA A 149 11.67 5.58 6.38
N VAL A 150 11.88 6.83 5.99
CA VAL A 150 11.74 7.29 4.59
C VAL A 150 12.69 6.53 3.66
N ALA A 151 13.95 6.33 4.07
CA ALA A 151 14.91 5.55 3.28
C ALA A 151 14.53 4.07 3.17
N ALA A 152 14.05 3.47 4.26
CA ALA A 152 13.54 2.09 4.25
C ALA A 152 12.31 1.95 3.33
N LEU A 153 11.36 2.88 3.42
CA LEU A 153 10.16 2.89 2.58
C LEU A 153 10.50 3.06 1.09
N ALA A 154 11.46 3.94 0.77
CA ALA A 154 11.96 4.10 -0.60
C ALA A 154 12.62 2.83 -1.17
N GLY A 155 13.04 1.89 -0.32
CA GLY A 155 13.57 0.58 -0.71
C GLY A 155 12.50 -0.47 -1.02
N THR A 156 11.24 -0.26 -0.64
CA THR A 156 10.18 -1.26 -0.77
C THR A 156 9.60 -1.34 -2.20
N SER A 157 9.38 -0.19 -2.84
CA SER A 157 8.75 -0.09 -4.15
C SER A 157 9.30 1.07 -4.97
N LYS A 158 9.33 0.90 -6.30
CA LYS A 158 9.68 1.98 -7.24
C LYS A 158 8.71 3.16 -7.11
N TYR A 159 7.45 2.90 -6.78
CA TYR A 159 6.43 3.94 -6.56
C TYR A 159 6.76 4.78 -5.33
N TYR A 160 6.96 4.13 -4.17
CA TYR A 160 7.36 4.82 -2.95
C TYR A 160 8.72 5.49 -3.05
N LYS A 161 9.65 4.95 -3.83
CA LYS A 161 10.93 5.61 -4.12
C LYS A 161 10.73 6.98 -4.78
N LYS A 162 9.79 7.10 -5.73
CA LYS A 162 9.46 8.37 -6.38
C LYS A 162 8.79 9.34 -5.39
N LEU A 163 7.83 8.87 -4.60
CA LEU A 163 7.14 9.68 -3.59
C LEU A 163 8.09 10.18 -2.49
N CYS A 164 8.93 9.31 -1.94
CA CYS A 164 9.89 9.66 -0.89
C CYS A 164 10.98 10.64 -1.38
N TYR A 165 11.24 10.68 -2.70
CA TYR A 165 12.18 11.62 -3.31
C TYR A 165 11.50 12.83 -3.95
N SER A 166 10.21 13.02 -3.72
CA SER A 166 9.51 14.23 -4.14
C SER A 166 9.94 15.44 -3.31
N ASP A 167 10.06 16.59 -3.96
CA ASP A 167 10.49 17.83 -3.31
C ASP A 167 9.52 18.30 -2.23
N THR A 168 8.24 17.99 -2.38
CA THR A 168 7.19 18.27 -1.37
C THR A 168 7.50 17.59 -0.03
N VAL A 169 7.91 16.33 -0.06
CA VAL A 169 8.27 15.57 1.15
C VAL A 169 9.54 16.15 1.78
N TRP A 170 10.57 16.42 0.99
CA TRP A 170 11.83 16.97 1.52
C TRP A 170 11.69 18.39 2.06
N LYS A 171 10.83 19.21 1.45
CA LYS A 171 10.47 20.54 1.97
C LYS A 171 9.80 20.43 3.35
N ALA A 172 8.82 19.55 3.48
CA ALA A 172 8.14 19.32 4.76
C ALA A 172 9.10 18.80 5.85
N LEU A 173 9.98 17.87 5.49
CA LEU A 173 11.03 17.35 6.38
C LEU A 173 12.01 18.44 6.82
N TYR A 174 12.41 19.33 5.91
CA TYR A 174 13.28 20.46 6.21
C TYR A 174 12.65 21.41 7.23
N HIS A 175 11.38 21.80 7.02
CA HIS A 175 10.70 22.68 7.95
C HIS A 175 10.49 22.05 9.34
N ARG A 176 10.18 20.75 9.38
CA ARG A 176 10.02 19.99 10.64
C ARG A 176 11.32 19.79 11.41
N SER A 177 12.47 19.68 10.73
CA SER A 177 13.76 19.45 11.39
C SER A 177 14.34 20.70 12.09
N GLY A 178 13.65 21.84 12.01
CA GLY A 178 14.05 23.10 12.64
C GLY A 178 15.28 23.73 11.97
N LEU A 179 15.59 23.36 10.73
CA LEU A 179 16.72 23.91 9.97
C LEU A 179 16.46 25.31 9.42
N ASN A 180 15.26 25.85 9.58
CA ASN A 180 14.86 27.17 9.07
C ASN A 180 15.81 28.29 9.52
N ALA A 181 16.37 28.21 10.73
CA ALA A 181 17.34 29.19 11.24
C ALA A 181 18.65 29.24 10.43
N ASN A 182 18.96 28.17 9.68
CA ASN A 182 20.18 28.05 8.88
C ASN A 182 19.94 28.37 7.40
N MET A 183 18.77 28.91 7.02
CA MET A 183 18.48 29.22 5.62
C MET A 183 19.30 30.44 5.16
N THR A 184 20.34 30.20 4.38
CA THR A 184 21.19 31.24 3.77
C THR A 184 20.83 31.42 2.30
N ALA A 185 21.22 32.56 1.70
CA ALA A 185 20.98 32.83 0.28
C ALA A 185 21.52 31.72 -0.64
N GLY A 186 22.69 31.16 -0.34
CA GLY A 186 23.25 30.05 -1.10
C GLY A 186 22.46 28.73 -0.99
N LEU A 187 21.77 28.50 0.14
CA LEU A 187 20.87 27.35 0.27
C LEU A 187 19.57 27.57 -0.53
N LEU A 188 19.08 28.81 -0.63
CA LEU A 188 17.92 29.13 -1.47
C LEU A 188 18.24 28.92 -2.96
N GLU A 189 19.41 29.35 -3.42
CA GLU A 189 19.90 29.07 -4.77
C GLU A 189 19.97 27.55 -5.04
N THR A 190 20.44 26.77 -4.05
CA THR A 190 20.48 25.30 -4.15
C THR A 190 19.09 24.67 -4.25
N VAL A 191 18.07 25.25 -3.60
CA VAL A 191 16.68 24.77 -3.75
C VAL A 191 16.19 24.97 -5.17
N GLU A 192 16.52 26.10 -5.79
CA GLU A 192 16.11 26.42 -7.16
C GLU A 192 16.84 25.57 -8.20
N SER A 193 18.13 25.26 -8.00
CA SER A 193 18.94 24.46 -8.92
C SER A 193 18.76 22.95 -8.75
N ASP A 194 18.83 22.45 -7.51
CA ASP A 194 19.02 21.03 -7.18
C ASP A 194 17.91 20.44 -6.29
N GLY A 195 16.98 21.27 -5.82
CA GLY A 195 15.79 20.86 -5.06
C GLY A 195 15.98 20.75 -3.54
N TRP A 196 14.90 20.39 -2.86
CA TRP A 196 14.83 20.38 -1.39
C TRP A 196 15.68 19.29 -0.75
N ARG A 197 15.88 18.17 -1.44
CA ARG A 197 16.67 17.05 -0.91
C ARG A 197 18.14 17.41 -0.73
N VAL A 198 18.76 18.04 -1.72
CA VAL A 198 20.17 18.41 -1.68
C VAL A 198 20.38 19.47 -0.60
N THR A 199 19.52 20.48 -0.57
CA THR A 199 19.48 21.54 0.44
C THR A 199 19.39 20.97 1.86
N TYR A 200 18.52 19.98 2.08
CA TYR A 200 18.39 19.30 3.37
C TYR A 200 19.68 18.64 3.82
N ILE A 201 20.35 17.90 2.93
CA ILE A 201 21.61 17.21 3.23
C ILE A 201 22.71 18.23 3.56
N MET A 202 22.81 19.30 2.78
CA MET A 202 23.81 20.35 3.01
C MET A 202 23.57 21.08 4.34
N ALA A 203 22.33 21.48 4.63
CA ALA A 203 21.97 22.15 5.87
C ALA A 203 22.24 21.27 7.11
N HIS A 204 21.96 19.96 7.03
CA HIS A 204 22.31 19.02 8.09
C HIS A 204 23.82 18.86 8.29
N ARG A 205 24.60 18.87 7.20
CA ARG A 205 26.08 18.84 7.29
C ARG A 205 26.60 20.09 7.98
N ILE A 206 26.15 21.27 7.56
CA ILE A 206 26.54 22.57 8.15
C ILE A 206 26.22 22.60 9.64
N ARG A 207 24.99 22.19 10.03
CA ARG A 207 24.58 22.14 11.45
C ARG A 207 25.51 21.25 12.28
N ARG A 208 25.90 20.08 11.75
CA ARG A 208 26.79 19.15 12.46
C ARG A 208 28.17 19.77 12.74
N PHE A 209 28.70 20.57 11.81
CA PHE A 209 29.98 21.27 11.99
C PHE A 209 29.86 22.52 12.88
N ALA A 210 28.69 23.17 12.89
CA ALA A 210 28.45 24.37 13.68
C ALA A 210 28.18 24.11 15.18
N THR A 211 27.78 22.89 15.57
CA THR A 211 27.67 22.52 17.00
C THR A 211 29.06 22.50 17.65
N PRO A 212 29.37 23.39 18.60
CA PRO A 212 30.65 23.36 19.30
C PRO A 212 30.74 22.05 20.08
N LEU A 213 31.88 21.36 19.99
CA LEU A 213 32.23 20.31 20.93
C LEU A 213 32.16 20.90 22.33
N ARG A 214 31.14 20.51 23.11
CA ARG A 214 31.07 20.78 24.55
C ARG A 214 32.23 20.00 25.17
N ARG A 215 33.41 20.62 25.23
CA ARG A 215 34.59 20.06 25.91
C ARG A 215 34.27 20.05 27.41
N SER A 216 34.13 18.84 27.97
CA SER A 216 34.20 18.56 29.40
C SER A 216 35.64 18.62 29.87
#